data_AF-A0A832MDJ0-F1
#
_entry.id   AF-A0A832MDJ0-F1
#
_cell.length_a   1.000
_cell.length_b   1.000
_cell.length_c   1.000
_cell.angle_alpha   90.00
_cell.angle_beta   90.00
_cell.angle_gamma   90.00
#
_symmetry.space_group_name_H-M   'P 1'
#
loop_
_entity.id
_entity.type
_entity.pdbx_description
1 polymer ?
#
loop_
_entity_poly.entity_id
_entity_poly.type
_entity_poly.pdbx_seq_one_letter_code
_entity_poly.pdbx_strand_id
1 'polypeptide(L)'
;MLRAILAVGACLVYATLRYNVFKGVAWSWWPTYVTGKAFGLGALVLIVWLLVRRLRHLPHKDDLPGWTTACMLAHVLVSLSIMTARYYPKYFAGDQFTFWANLSWLLGAVATGLLFLRLRKCEVLSDDRVLGVIGLIVGVHAAVLGFAGWFAPWTWPGYMVPITLISFLLGVVALVLGVVRVR
;
A
#
# COMPACT_ATOMS: atom_id res chain seq x y z
N MET A 1 1.36 -4.15 19.78
CA MET A 1 0.16 -3.41 19.31
C MET A 1 0.43 -1.92 19.10
N LEU A 2 0.86 -1.18 20.13
CA LEU A 2 1.11 0.27 20.06
C LEU A 2 1.94 0.71 18.84
N ARG A 3 3.04 0.02 18.56
CA ARG A 3 3.93 0.39 17.45
C ARG A 3 3.26 0.27 16.06
N ALA A 4 2.34 -0.69 15.86
CA ALA A 4 1.57 -0.82 14.61
C ALA A 4 0.59 0.36 14.46
N ILE A 5 -0.08 0.72 15.55
CA ILE A 5 -0.98 1.88 15.60
C ILE A 5 -0.20 3.16 15.27
N LEU A 6 0.99 3.36 15.84
CA LEU A 6 1.82 4.53 15.54
C LEU A 6 2.26 4.56 14.07
N ALA A 7 2.64 3.42 13.49
CA ALA A 7 3.03 3.36 12.08
C ALA A 7 1.86 3.70 11.14
N VAL A 8 0.67 3.14 11.38
CA VAL A 8 -0.54 3.44 10.60
C VAL A 8 -1.00 4.88 10.84
N GLY A 9 -0.92 5.37 12.08
CA GLY A 9 -1.21 6.76 12.43
C GLY A 9 -0.31 7.75 11.70
N ALA A 10 0.99 7.46 11.59
CA ALA A 10 1.92 8.27 10.79
C ALA A 10 1.53 8.30 9.30
N CYS A 11 1.10 7.15 8.74
CA CYS A 11 0.59 7.09 7.37
C CYS A 11 -0.68 7.93 7.18
N LEU A 12 -1.58 7.94 8.17
CA LEU A 12 -2.80 8.75 8.16
C LEU A 12 -2.51 10.25 8.24
N VAL A 13 -1.59 10.65 9.12
CA VAL A 13 -1.12 12.06 9.20
C VAL A 13 -0.53 12.48 7.87
N TYR A 14 0.36 11.68 7.30
CA TYR A 14 0.96 11.97 5.99
C TYR A 14 -0.08 12.11 4.88
N ALA A 15 -1.03 11.17 4.79
CA ALA A 15 -2.09 11.21 3.80
C ALA A 15 -2.99 12.44 3.99
N THR A 16 -3.36 12.76 5.22
CA THR A 16 -4.21 13.91 5.53
C THR A 16 -3.55 15.23 5.13
N LEU A 17 -2.29 15.43 5.51
CA LEU A 17 -1.53 16.62 5.11
C LEU A 17 -1.45 16.72 3.59
N ARG A 18 -1.04 15.64 2.91
CA ARG A 18 -0.86 15.66 1.46
C ARG A 18 -2.16 15.90 0.70
N TYR A 19 -3.24 15.22 1.06
CA TYR A 19 -4.47 15.22 0.28
C TYR A 19 -5.44 16.33 0.70
N ASN A 20 -5.70 16.53 1.99
CA ASN A 20 -6.66 17.53 2.43
C ASN A 20 -6.04 18.92 2.51
N VAL A 21 -4.86 19.04 3.12
CA VAL A 21 -4.23 20.35 3.34
C VAL A 21 -3.61 20.88 2.04
N PHE A 22 -2.73 20.11 1.40
CA PHE A 22 -1.98 20.62 0.25
C PHE A 22 -2.64 20.39 -1.12
N LYS A 23 -3.35 19.26 -1.31
CA LYS A 23 -4.03 18.97 -2.59
C LYS A 23 -5.45 19.54 -2.64
N GLY A 24 -5.99 20.04 -1.52
CA GLY A 24 -7.33 20.62 -1.46
C GLY A 24 -8.47 19.60 -1.62
N VAL A 25 -8.25 18.31 -1.29
CA VAL A 25 -9.32 17.31 -1.28
C VAL A 25 -10.33 17.66 -0.19
N ALA A 26 -11.60 17.71 -0.58
CA ALA A 26 -12.70 18.00 0.34
C ALA A 26 -12.67 17.08 1.57
N TRP A 27 -12.85 17.67 2.76
CA TRP A 27 -12.85 16.93 4.03
C TRP A 27 -13.95 15.87 4.13
N SER A 28 -15.04 16.03 3.39
CA SER A 28 -16.10 15.00 3.28
C SER A 28 -15.59 13.69 2.67
N TRP A 29 -14.49 13.70 1.91
CA TRP A 29 -13.87 12.50 1.34
C TRP A 29 -12.81 11.91 2.25
N TRP A 30 -12.50 12.54 3.38
CA TRP A 30 -11.50 12.05 4.33
C TRP A 30 -11.79 10.62 4.82
N PRO A 31 -13.03 10.26 5.25
CA PRO A 31 -13.31 8.95 5.83
C PRO A 31 -13.11 7.77 4.89
N THR A 32 -13.12 8.00 3.56
CA THR A 32 -12.95 6.96 2.54
C THR A 32 -11.67 7.18 1.74
N TYR A 33 -11.63 8.22 0.91
CA TYR A 33 -10.53 8.43 -0.03
C TYR A 33 -9.17 8.54 0.67
N VAL A 34 -9.08 9.32 1.76
CA VAL A 34 -7.80 9.62 2.41
C VAL A 34 -7.38 8.48 3.35
N THR A 35 -8.30 7.98 4.18
CA THR A 35 -8.07 6.80 5.03
C THR A 35 -7.71 5.57 4.20
N GLY A 36 -8.34 5.37 3.04
CA GLY A 36 -8.03 4.28 2.10
C GLY A 36 -6.59 4.35 1.59
N LYS A 37 -6.06 5.55 1.32
CA LYS A 37 -4.64 5.73 0.98
C LYS A 37 -3.72 5.43 2.17
N ALA A 38 -4.11 5.86 3.36
CA ALA A 38 -3.36 5.61 4.59
C ALA A 38 -3.28 4.11 4.91
N PHE A 39 -4.39 3.37 4.79
CA PHE A 39 -4.42 1.93 5.03
C PHE A 39 -3.59 1.15 4.00
N GLY A 40 -3.65 1.52 2.71
CA GLY A 40 -2.84 0.89 1.68
C GLY A 40 -1.33 1.07 1.93
N LEU A 41 -0.91 2.29 2.27
CA LEU A 41 0.48 2.57 2.65
C LEU A 41 0.86 1.85 3.96
N GLY A 42 -0.02 1.89 4.97
CA GLY A 42 0.19 1.27 6.27
C GLY A 42 0.41 -0.23 6.17
N ALA A 43 -0.39 -0.94 5.36
CA ALA A 43 -0.19 -2.38 5.12
C ALA A 43 1.23 -2.67 4.58
N LEU A 44 1.71 -1.89 3.62
CA LEU A 44 3.04 -2.08 3.04
C LEU A 44 4.17 -1.72 4.01
N VAL A 45 4.01 -0.67 4.82
CA VAL A 45 4.95 -0.33 5.92
C VAL A 45 5.05 -1.50 6.91
N LEU A 46 3.93 -2.11 7.26
CA LEU A 46 3.90 -3.25 8.18
C LEU A 46 4.54 -4.51 7.55
N ILE A 47 4.41 -4.73 6.24
CA ILE A 47 5.15 -5.78 5.51
C ILE A 47 6.65 -5.57 5.62
N VAL A 48 7.14 -4.37 5.29
CA VAL A 48 8.57 -4.04 5.37
C VAL A 48 9.08 -4.22 6.80
N TRP A 49 8.32 -3.74 7.78
CA TRP A 49 8.71 -3.87 9.18
C TRP A 49 8.71 -5.32 9.67
N LEU A 50 7.76 -6.15 9.22
CA LEU A 50 7.78 -7.59 9.48
C LEU A 50 9.07 -8.24 8.95
N LEU A 51 9.48 -7.90 7.73
CA LEU A 51 10.72 -8.38 7.11
C LEU A 51 11.97 -7.88 7.87
N VAL A 52 12.02 -6.61 8.29
CA VAL A 52 13.13 -6.07 9.09
C VAL A 52 13.27 -6.79 10.43
N ARG A 53 12.15 -7.05 11.12
CA ARG A 53 12.19 -7.78 12.41
C ARG A 53 12.69 -9.20 12.25
N ARG A 54 12.22 -9.86 11.20
CA ARG A 54 12.64 -11.19 10.79
C ARG A 54 14.15 -11.22 10.52
N LEU A 55 14.66 -10.29 9.72
CA LEU A 55 16.10 -10.16 9.44
C LEU A 55 16.92 -9.91 10.72
N ARG A 56 16.39 -9.17 11.68
CA ARG A 56 17.05 -8.86 12.97
C ARG A 56 16.78 -9.88 14.09
N HIS A 57 16.13 -11.01 13.79
CA HIS A 57 15.74 -12.02 14.78
C HIS A 57 15.00 -11.45 16.02
N LEU A 58 14.22 -10.39 15.83
CA LEU A 58 13.50 -9.74 16.93
C LEU A 58 12.28 -10.57 17.36
N PRO A 59 11.99 -10.68 18.66
CA PRO A 59 10.94 -11.56 19.18
C PRO A 59 9.55 -11.15 18.68
N HIS A 60 8.65 -12.12 18.45
CA HIS A 60 7.29 -11.92 17.93
C HIS A 60 6.27 -11.41 18.98
N LYS A 61 6.56 -10.24 19.60
CA LYS A 61 5.68 -9.65 20.63
C LYS A 61 4.46 -8.87 20.10
N ASP A 62 4.37 -8.62 18.79
CA ASP A 62 3.27 -7.86 18.19
C ASP A 62 2.61 -8.65 17.05
N ASP A 63 1.29 -8.57 16.93
CA ASP A 63 0.51 -9.12 15.82
C ASP A 63 0.61 -8.25 14.55
N LEU A 64 1.83 -8.01 14.06
CA LEU A 64 2.04 -7.30 12.79
C LEU A 64 1.31 -7.95 11.60
N PRO A 65 1.26 -9.29 11.47
CA PRO A 65 0.50 -9.95 10.41
C PRO A 65 -1.00 -9.61 10.46
N GLY A 66 -1.63 -9.66 11.64
CA GLY A 66 -3.04 -9.27 11.80
C GLY A 66 -3.29 -7.82 11.40
N TRP A 67 -2.46 -6.89 11.86
CA TRP A 67 -2.57 -5.46 11.47
C TRP A 67 -2.34 -5.21 9.99
N THR A 68 -1.39 -5.93 9.37
CA THR A 68 -1.16 -5.88 7.92
C THR A 68 -2.41 -6.28 7.17
N THR A 69 -3.05 -7.38 7.61
CA THR A 69 -4.30 -7.91 7.04
C THR A 69 -5.44 -6.91 7.19
N ALA A 70 -5.61 -6.36 8.39
CA ALA A 70 -6.67 -5.40 8.68
C ALA A 70 -6.54 -4.15 7.80
N CYS A 71 -5.33 -3.61 7.67
CA CYS A 71 -5.07 -2.45 6.81
C CYS A 71 -5.30 -2.78 5.33
N MET A 72 -4.83 -3.94 4.85
CA MET A 72 -5.06 -4.39 3.48
C MET A 72 -6.57 -4.52 3.19
N LEU A 73 -7.33 -5.21 4.06
CA LEU A 73 -8.76 -5.40 3.89
C LEU A 73 -9.51 -4.06 3.93
N ALA A 74 -9.18 -3.18 4.88
CA ALA A 74 -9.76 -1.85 4.94
C ALA A 74 -9.49 -1.05 3.65
N HIS A 75 -8.25 -1.09 3.14
CA HIS A 75 -7.90 -0.48 1.86
C HIS A 75 -8.73 -1.03 0.69
N VAL A 76 -8.88 -2.35 0.59
CA VAL A 76 -9.66 -3.01 -0.47
C VAL A 76 -11.13 -2.62 -0.37
N LEU A 77 -11.75 -2.77 0.80
CA LEU A 77 -13.17 -2.48 1.01
C LEU A 77 -13.51 -1.02 0.72
N VAL A 78 -12.67 -0.10 1.21
CA VAL A 78 -12.84 1.33 0.93
C VAL A 78 -12.63 1.61 -0.56
N SER A 79 -11.62 1.03 -1.20
CA SER A 79 -11.38 1.24 -2.63
C SER A 79 -12.55 0.77 -3.48
N LEU A 80 -13.15 -0.39 -3.16
CA LEU A 80 -14.32 -0.91 -3.84
C LEU A 80 -15.56 -0.03 -3.65
N SER A 81 -15.78 0.54 -2.45
CA SER A 81 -16.96 1.36 -2.17
C SER A 81 -16.97 2.72 -2.89
N ILE A 82 -15.80 3.24 -3.27
CA ILE A 82 -15.67 4.50 -4.01
C ILE A 82 -15.16 4.33 -5.45
N MET A 83 -15.17 3.11 -5.99
CA MET A 83 -14.65 2.83 -7.34
C MET A 83 -15.61 3.29 -8.43
N THR A 84 -15.57 4.58 -8.76
CA THR A 84 -16.40 5.20 -9.80
C THR A 84 -15.61 6.22 -10.61
N ALA A 85 -16.04 6.51 -11.84
CA ALA A 85 -15.45 7.54 -12.69
C ALA A 85 -15.49 8.93 -12.02
N ARG A 86 -16.48 9.19 -11.15
CA ARG A 86 -16.57 10.45 -10.39
C ARG A 86 -15.40 10.61 -9.39
N TYR A 87 -15.03 9.54 -8.69
CA TYR A 87 -13.95 9.58 -7.70
C TYR A 87 -12.56 9.43 -8.35
N TYR A 88 -12.47 8.63 -9.41
CA TYR A 88 -11.22 8.30 -10.08
C TYR A 88 -11.29 8.53 -11.58
N PRO A 89 -11.49 9.76 -12.07
CA PRO A 89 -11.69 10.02 -13.50
C PRO A 89 -10.52 9.50 -14.36
N LYS A 90 -9.30 9.51 -13.82
CA LYS A 90 -8.10 8.98 -14.51
C LYS A 90 -8.12 7.47 -14.72
N TYR A 91 -8.96 6.74 -14.00
CA TYR A 91 -9.00 5.28 -14.08
C TYR A 91 -9.96 4.81 -15.17
N PHE A 92 -10.86 5.67 -15.63
CA PHE A 92 -11.96 5.32 -16.52
C PHE A 92 -11.81 6.00 -17.89
N ALA A 93 -12.21 5.29 -18.94
CA ALA A 93 -12.44 5.79 -20.28
C ALA A 93 -13.93 5.53 -20.60
N GLY A 94 -14.78 6.51 -20.30
CA GLY A 94 -16.23 6.30 -20.24
C GLY A 94 -16.60 5.42 -19.03
N ASP A 95 -17.36 4.36 -19.27
CA ASP A 95 -17.79 3.42 -18.23
C ASP A 95 -16.80 2.25 -18.02
N GLN A 96 -15.73 2.19 -18.80
CA GLN A 96 -14.73 1.12 -18.73
C GLN A 96 -13.45 1.58 -18.06
N PHE A 97 -12.73 0.65 -17.44
CA PHE A 97 -11.38 0.92 -16.96
C PHE A 97 -10.41 1.11 -18.12
N THR A 98 -9.49 2.07 -17.95
CA THR A 98 -8.29 2.16 -18.80
C THR A 98 -7.43 0.91 -18.64
N PHE A 99 -6.55 0.65 -19.62
CA PHE A 99 -5.58 -0.44 -19.53
C PHE A 99 -4.77 -0.41 -18.22
N TRP A 100 -4.26 0.78 -17.84
CA TRP A 100 -3.48 0.96 -16.62
C TRP A 100 -4.29 0.73 -15.35
N ALA A 101 -5.56 1.13 -15.34
CA ALA A 101 -6.45 0.82 -14.24
C ALA A 101 -6.70 -0.70 -14.12
N ASN A 102 -6.97 -1.40 -15.22
CA ASN A 102 -7.12 -2.85 -15.23
C ASN A 102 -5.87 -3.58 -14.74
N LEU A 103 -4.69 -3.18 -15.22
CA LEU A 103 -3.42 -3.77 -14.79
C LEU A 103 -3.18 -3.55 -13.30
N SER A 104 -3.37 -2.32 -12.81
CA SER A 104 -3.27 -2.03 -11.39
C SER A 104 -4.25 -2.89 -10.59
N TRP A 105 -5.51 -3.00 -11.03
CA TRP A 105 -6.51 -3.77 -10.32
C TRP A 105 -6.17 -5.25 -10.22
N LEU A 106 -5.69 -5.85 -11.32
CA LEU A 106 -5.20 -7.22 -11.35
C LEU A 106 -4.06 -7.44 -10.36
N LEU A 107 -3.06 -6.55 -10.35
CA LEU A 107 -1.93 -6.63 -9.41
C LEU A 107 -2.41 -6.54 -7.95
N GLY A 108 -3.37 -5.65 -7.67
CA GLY A 108 -3.96 -5.51 -6.33
C GLY A 108 -4.72 -6.77 -5.89
N ALA A 109 -5.48 -7.37 -6.80
CA ALA A 109 -6.20 -8.62 -6.55
C ALA A 109 -5.24 -9.80 -6.29
N VAL A 110 -4.21 -9.96 -7.13
CA VAL A 110 -3.18 -10.99 -6.97
C VAL A 110 -2.44 -10.81 -5.64
N ALA A 111 -1.99 -9.59 -5.32
CA ALA A 111 -1.31 -9.32 -4.05
C ALA A 111 -2.19 -9.64 -2.84
N THR A 112 -3.47 -9.25 -2.89
CA THR A 112 -4.44 -9.53 -1.82
C THR A 112 -4.64 -11.04 -1.63
N GLY A 113 -4.83 -11.79 -2.72
CA GLY A 113 -4.99 -13.25 -2.67
C GLY A 113 -3.76 -13.95 -2.10
N LEU A 114 -2.57 -13.61 -2.60
CA LEU A 114 -1.30 -14.19 -2.11
C LEU A 114 -1.05 -13.87 -0.64
N LEU A 115 -1.30 -12.63 -0.23
CA LEU A 115 -1.13 -12.21 1.16
C LEU A 115 -2.12 -12.96 2.07
N PHE A 116 -3.39 -13.07 1.66
CA PHE A 116 -4.41 -13.82 2.41
C PHE A 116 -4.04 -15.31 2.59
N LEU A 117 -3.61 -15.98 1.51
CA LEU A 117 -3.21 -17.40 1.55
C LEU A 117 -2.00 -17.62 2.45
N ARG A 118 -1.01 -16.71 2.40
CA ARG A 118 0.16 -16.75 3.27
C ARG A 118 -0.21 -16.65 4.74
N LEU A 119 -1.13 -15.74 5.08
CA LEU A 119 -1.54 -15.49 6.45
C LEU A 119 -2.36 -16.65 7.04
N ARG A 120 -2.99 -17.46 6.20
CA ARG A 120 -3.55 -18.77 6.58
C ARG A 120 -2.50 -19.87 6.79
N LYS A 121 -1.21 -19.52 6.85
CA LYS A 121 -0.08 -20.42 7.05
C LYS A 121 0.01 -21.53 5.99
N CYS A 122 -0.33 -21.22 4.73
CA CYS A 122 -0.01 -22.11 3.63
C CYS A 122 1.52 -22.31 3.58
N GLU A 123 2.00 -23.54 3.78
CA GLU A 123 3.44 -23.85 3.94
C GLU A 123 4.28 -23.36 2.76
N VAL A 124 3.75 -23.50 1.55
CA VAL A 124 4.39 -23.06 0.28
C VAL A 124 4.66 -21.55 0.27
N LEU A 125 3.85 -20.75 0.98
CA LEU A 125 3.95 -19.29 1.00
C LEU A 125 4.64 -18.75 2.25
N SER A 126 5.22 -19.62 3.09
CA SER A 126 5.87 -19.23 4.34
C SER A 126 7.19 -18.48 4.13
N ASP A 127 7.86 -18.69 2.99
CA ASP A 127 9.17 -18.10 2.62
C ASP A 127 9.13 -16.56 2.56
N ASP A 128 10.06 -15.86 3.21
CA ASP A 128 10.18 -14.40 3.17
C ASP A 128 10.38 -13.81 1.78
N ARG A 129 10.97 -14.57 0.84
CA ARG A 129 11.07 -14.17 -0.57
C ARG A 129 9.70 -13.87 -1.15
N VAL A 130 8.71 -14.73 -0.85
CA VAL A 130 7.33 -14.54 -1.29
C VAL A 130 6.73 -13.26 -0.71
N LEU A 131 7.07 -12.90 0.54
CA LEU A 131 6.54 -11.67 1.16
C LEU A 131 7.17 -10.43 0.53
N GLY A 132 8.46 -10.51 0.21
CA GLY A 132 9.16 -9.48 -0.54
C GLY A 132 8.56 -9.28 -1.93
N VAL A 133 8.27 -10.37 -2.65
CA VAL A 133 7.59 -10.32 -3.96
C VAL A 133 6.18 -9.74 -3.84
N ILE A 134 5.39 -10.14 -2.84
CA ILE A 134 4.07 -9.53 -2.58
C ILE A 134 4.23 -8.02 -2.33
N GLY A 135 5.19 -7.61 -1.51
CA GLY A 135 5.49 -6.20 -1.26
C GLY A 135 5.81 -5.44 -2.55
N LEU A 136 6.61 -6.03 -3.44
CA LEU A 136 6.89 -5.46 -4.76
C LEU A 136 5.63 -5.34 -5.61
N ILE A 137 4.80 -6.39 -5.70
CA ILE A 137 3.55 -6.36 -6.47
C ILE A 137 2.64 -5.23 -5.98
N VAL A 138 2.52 -5.03 -4.66
CA VAL A 138 1.76 -3.91 -4.06
C VAL A 138 2.39 -2.56 -4.45
N GLY A 139 3.72 -2.45 -4.42
CA GLY A 139 4.44 -1.26 -4.87
C GLY A 139 4.20 -0.94 -6.35
N VAL A 140 4.24 -1.95 -7.22
CA VAL A 140 3.99 -1.82 -8.67
C VAL A 140 2.51 -1.50 -8.94
N HIS A 141 1.58 -2.12 -8.22
CA HIS A 141 0.16 -1.79 -8.25
C HIS A 141 -0.07 -0.28 -8.06
N ALA A 142 0.60 0.33 -7.08
CA ALA A 142 0.54 1.76 -6.83
C ALA A 142 1.30 2.58 -7.89
N ALA A 143 2.43 2.08 -8.38
CA ALA A 143 3.26 2.74 -9.37
C ALA A 143 2.56 2.93 -10.71
N VAL A 144 1.86 1.90 -11.20
CA VAL A 144 1.16 1.90 -12.49
C VAL A 144 0.25 3.13 -12.65
N LEU A 145 -0.40 3.56 -11.56
CA LEU A 145 -1.33 4.69 -11.58
C LEU A 145 -0.67 6.03 -11.22
N GLY A 146 0.55 6.01 -10.69
CA GLY A 146 1.24 7.17 -10.13
C GLY A 146 2.45 7.65 -10.91
N PHE A 147 3.08 6.78 -11.71
CA PHE A 147 4.40 6.95 -12.30
C PHE A 147 4.56 8.27 -13.07
N ALA A 148 3.56 8.67 -13.86
CA ALA A 148 3.63 9.87 -14.68
C ALA A 148 3.84 11.16 -13.87
N GLY A 149 3.45 11.18 -12.59
CA GLY A 149 3.61 12.33 -11.70
C GLY A 149 4.89 12.36 -10.87
N TRP A 150 5.78 11.36 -11.01
CA TRP A 150 6.95 11.24 -10.14
C TRP A 150 8.08 12.19 -10.50
N PHE A 151 8.28 12.51 -11.77
CA PHE A 151 9.46 13.25 -12.22
C PHE A 151 9.28 14.76 -12.32
N ALA A 152 8.20 15.29 -11.73
CA ALA A 152 7.93 16.72 -11.67
C ALA A 152 7.68 17.18 -10.21
N PRO A 153 8.71 17.24 -9.35
CA PRO A 153 8.54 17.56 -7.92
C PRO A 153 7.87 18.90 -7.65
N TRP A 154 8.04 19.88 -8.56
CA TRP A 154 7.37 21.18 -8.48
C TRP A 154 5.84 21.11 -8.62
N THR A 155 5.30 19.98 -9.09
CA THR A 155 3.84 19.75 -9.19
C THR A 155 3.28 18.99 -7.98
N TRP A 156 4.13 18.57 -7.04
CA TRP A 156 3.69 17.79 -5.90
C TRP A 156 2.95 18.69 -4.89
N PRO A 157 1.76 18.29 -4.42
CA PRO A 157 1.04 19.05 -3.40
C PRO A 157 1.92 19.25 -2.15
N GLY A 158 2.23 20.52 -1.83
CA GLY A 158 3.08 20.87 -0.68
C GLY A 158 4.52 20.35 -0.77
N TYR A 159 5.01 20.08 -2.00
CA TYR A 159 6.29 19.41 -2.25
C TYR A 159 6.40 18.02 -1.58
N MET A 160 5.27 17.44 -1.17
CA MET A 160 5.25 16.13 -0.51
C MET A 160 5.32 15.00 -1.53
N VAL A 161 6.22 14.05 -1.27
CA VAL A 161 6.45 12.87 -2.12
C VAL A 161 5.13 12.11 -2.38
N PRO A 162 4.82 11.73 -3.63
CA PRO A 162 3.61 10.96 -3.93
C PRO A 162 3.57 9.64 -3.13
N ILE A 163 2.43 9.32 -2.51
CA ILE A 163 2.26 8.03 -1.81
C ILE A 163 2.56 6.86 -2.74
N THR A 164 2.22 6.96 -4.03
CA THR A 164 2.53 5.93 -5.02
C THR A 164 4.02 5.69 -5.19
N LEU A 165 4.86 6.74 -5.12
CA LEU A 165 6.31 6.62 -5.16
C LEU A 165 6.85 6.00 -3.86
N ILE A 166 6.37 6.46 -2.70
CA ILE A 166 6.72 5.88 -1.41
C ILE A 166 6.37 4.38 -1.39
N SER A 167 5.17 4.01 -1.84
CA SER A 167 4.74 2.62 -1.93
C SER A 167 5.61 1.80 -2.89
N PHE A 168 5.98 2.35 -4.04
CA PHE A 168 6.89 1.65 -4.95
C PHE A 168 8.25 1.38 -4.31
N LEU A 169 8.86 2.40 -3.70
CA LEU A 169 10.16 2.27 -3.02
C LEU A 169 10.10 1.28 -1.85
N LEU A 170 9.03 1.31 -1.04
CA LEU A 170 8.81 0.33 0.03
C LEU A 170 8.63 -1.09 -0.53
N GLY A 171 8.00 -1.25 -1.69
CA GLY A 171 7.89 -2.54 -2.37
C GLY A 171 9.25 -3.08 -2.82
N VAL A 172 10.12 -2.22 -3.35
CA VAL A 172 11.51 -2.58 -3.67
C VAL A 172 12.28 -2.96 -2.41
N VAL A 173 12.16 -2.19 -1.33
CA VAL A 173 12.78 -2.52 -0.04
C VAL A 173 12.28 -3.87 0.48
N ALA A 174 10.98 -4.15 0.38
CA ALA A 174 10.41 -5.44 0.77
C ALA A 174 11.04 -6.59 -0.03
N LEU A 175 11.19 -6.45 -1.34
CA LEU A 175 11.85 -7.45 -2.17
C LEU A 175 13.30 -7.69 -1.71
N VAL A 176 14.07 -6.61 -1.56
CA VAL A 176 15.48 -6.70 -1.12
C VAL A 176 15.58 -7.41 0.22
N LEU A 177 14.78 -7.02 1.21
CA LEU A 177 14.78 -7.67 2.53
C LEU A 177 14.34 -9.14 2.47
N GLY A 178 13.37 -9.47 1.62
CA GLY A 178 12.91 -10.84 1.42
C GLY A 178 13.96 -11.76 0.79
N VAL A 179 14.82 -11.21 -0.08
CA VAL A 179 15.88 -11.96 -0.76
C VAL A 179 17.18 -12.00 0.05
N VAL A 180 17.52 -10.94 0.79
CA VAL A 180 18.75 -10.88 1.62
C VAL A 180 18.72 -11.90 2.76
N ARG A 181 17.55 -12.37 3.19
CA ARG A 181 17.40 -13.39 4.25
C ARG A 181 17.79 -14.81 3.83
N VAL A 182 18.38 -14.99 2.65
CA VAL A 182 18.94 -16.26 2.18
C VAL A 182 20.34 -16.41 2.72
N ARG A 183 20.46 -16.82 4.00
CA ARG A 183 21.60 -17.49 4.61
C ARG A 183 21.22 -17.95 6.00
#